data_AF-A0A1A0WGL3-F1
#
_entry.id   AF-A0A1A0WGL3-F1
#
_cell.length_a   1.000
_cell.length_b   1.000
_cell.length_c   1.000
_cell.angle_alpha   90.00
_cell.angle_beta   90.00
_cell.angle_gamma   90.00
#
_symmetry.space_group_name_H-M   'P 1'
#
loop_
_entity.id
_entity.type
_entity.pdbx_description
1 polymer ?
#
loop_
_entity_poly.entity_id
_entity_poly.type
_entity_poly.pdbx_seq_one_letter_code
_entity_poly.pdbx_strand_id
1 'polypeptide(L)'
;MHEEAPMQLQWVLEGFHPETEELVQEYPLPRVDADAIRRILNVPNGIPIEPFSFDVPDAGAAHALAEFTDVPVTIEPAINYQLGCYRAEP
;
A
#
# COMPACT_ATOMS: atom_id res chain seq x y z
N MET A 1 -17.36 20.72 20.19
CA MET A 1 -16.68 20.42 18.92
C MET A 1 -15.59 19.43 19.30
N HIS A 2 -15.81 18.13 19.15
CA HIS A 2 -14.73 17.17 19.35
C HIS A 2 -13.82 17.31 18.14
N GLU A 3 -12.64 17.90 18.33
CA GLU A 3 -11.54 17.73 17.39
C GLU A 3 -11.18 16.25 17.43
N GLU A 4 -11.62 15.51 16.42
CA GLU A 4 -11.13 14.15 16.17
C GLU A 4 -9.62 14.29 16.00
N ALA A 5 -8.84 13.58 16.84
CA ALA A 5 -7.41 13.47 16.63
C ALA A 5 -7.17 13.02 15.18
N PRO A 6 -6.15 13.53 14.48
CA PRO A 6 -5.91 13.14 13.09
C PRO A 6 -5.82 11.61 13.03
N MET A 7 -6.75 10.99 12.30
CA MET A 7 -6.79 9.54 12.13
C MET A 7 -5.45 9.11 11.53
N GLN A 8 -4.70 8.29 12.26
CA GLN A 8 -3.46 7.74 11.74
C GLN A 8 -3.82 6.61 10.77
N LEU A 9 -3.36 6.75 9.53
CA LEU A 9 -3.53 5.74 8.49
C LEU A 9 -2.24 4.93 8.38
N GLN A 10 -2.39 3.62 8.21
CA GLN A 10 -1.29 2.70 7.97
C GLN A 10 -1.42 2.13 6.57
N TRP A 11 -0.40 2.39 5.76
CA TRP A 11 -0.25 1.83 4.43
C TRP A 11 0.46 0.49 4.48
N VAL A 12 0.01 -0.44 3.66
CA VAL A 12 0.48 -1.82 3.67
C VAL A 12 0.59 -2.33 2.24
N LEU A 13 1.74 -2.90 1.87
CA LEU A 13 1.89 -3.66 0.64
C LEU A 13 1.43 -5.10 0.91
N GLU A 14 0.37 -5.50 0.22
CA GLU A 14 -0.30 -6.78 0.38
C GLU A 14 -0.03 -7.66 -0.82
N GLY A 15 0.31 -8.92 -0.57
CA GLY A 15 0.51 -9.93 -1.61
C GLY A 15 -0.57 -11.00 -1.51
N PHE A 16 -1.31 -11.19 -2.59
CA PHE A 16 -2.40 -12.16 -2.70
C PHE A 16 -2.02 -13.30 -3.64
N HIS A 17 -2.41 -14.51 -3.26
CA HIS A 17 -2.28 -15.68 -4.12
C HIS A 17 -3.20 -15.53 -5.35
N PRO A 18 -2.69 -15.68 -6.59
CA PRO A 18 -3.44 -15.31 -7.79
C PRO A 18 -4.66 -16.19 -8.09
N GLU A 19 -4.72 -17.42 -7.56
CA GLU A 19 -5.83 -18.35 -7.79
C GLU A 19 -6.84 -18.38 -6.65
N THR A 20 -6.40 -18.18 -5.41
CA THR A 20 -7.25 -18.31 -4.21
C THR A 20 -7.64 -16.96 -3.61
N GLU A 21 -7.00 -15.88 -4.07
CA GLU A 21 -7.17 -14.52 -3.54
C GLU A 21 -6.89 -14.42 -2.03
N GLU A 22 -6.17 -15.41 -1.48
CA GLU A 22 -5.76 -15.41 -0.09
C GLU A 22 -4.59 -14.45 0.11
N LEU A 23 -4.65 -13.64 1.17
CA LEU A 23 -3.54 -12.81 1.60
C LEU A 23 -2.41 -13.72 2.11
N VAL A 24 -1.27 -13.67 1.44
CA VAL A 24 -0.08 -14.49 1.74
C VAL A 24 1.12 -13.67 2.21
N GLN A 25 1.13 -12.36 1.93
CA GLN A 25 2.19 -11.44 2.34
C GLN A 25 1.60 -10.11 2.78
N GLU A 26 2.19 -9.51 3.81
CA GLU A 26 1.78 -8.21 4.31
C GLU A 26 3.02 -7.44 4.81
N TYR A 27 3.26 -6.25 4.25
CA TYR A 27 4.40 -5.42 4.60
C TYR A 27 3.96 -3.99 4.92
N PRO A 28 4.07 -3.55 6.19
CA PRO A 28 3.83 -2.16 6.56
C PRO A 28 4.77 -1.22 5.82
N LEU A 29 4.24 -0.07 5.39
CA LEU A 29 4.96 0.99 4.69
C LEU A 29 5.01 2.25 5.58
N PRO A 30 5.71 2.23 6.72
CA PRO A 30 5.66 3.31 7.72
C PRO A 30 6.17 4.66 7.22
N ARG A 31 6.91 4.66 6.10
CA ARG A 31 7.56 5.84 5.53
C ARG A 31 6.87 6.34 4.25
N VAL A 32 5.83 5.66 3.77
CA VAL A 32 5.16 6.05 2.52
C VAL A 32 4.16 7.17 2.77
N ASP A 33 4.11 8.13 1.84
CA ASP A 33 3.17 9.24 1.84
C ASP A 33 2.32 9.27 0.57
N ALA A 34 1.24 10.06 0.57
CA ALA A 34 0.31 10.13 -0.55
C ALA A 34 0.96 10.59 -1.87
N ASP A 35 1.95 11.48 -1.82
CA ASP A 35 2.68 11.96 -3.00
C ASP A 35 3.52 10.83 -3.62
N ALA A 36 4.17 10.01 -2.78
CA ALA A 36 4.88 8.81 -3.22
C ALA A 36 3.92 7.81 -3.87
N ILE A 37 2.77 7.53 -3.23
CA ILE A 37 1.74 6.63 -3.78
C ILE A 37 1.25 7.12 -5.15
N ARG A 38 0.95 8.43 -5.30
CA ARG A 38 0.55 9.00 -6.60
C ARG A 38 1.54 8.71 -7.69
N ARG A 39 2.83 8.93 -7.40
CA ARG A 39 3.90 8.78 -8.40
C ARG A 39 4.12 7.32 -8.76
N ILE A 40 4.16 6.43 -7.76
CA ILE A 40 4.47 5.02 -7.96
C ILE A 40 3.32 4.30 -8.67
N LEU A 41 2.08 4.55 -8.24
CA LEU A 41 0.89 3.93 -8.81
C LEU A 41 0.29 4.72 -9.98
N ASN A 42 0.95 5.82 -10.39
CA ASN A 42 0.48 6.72 -11.45
C ASN A 42 -0.98 7.19 -11.24
N VAL A 43 -1.36 7.45 -9.99
CA VAL A 43 -2.71 7.91 -9.62
C VAL A 43 -2.85 9.40 -9.95
N PRO A 44 -3.82 9.79 -10.81
CA PRO A 44 -4.00 11.20 -11.17
C PRO A 44 -4.30 12.08 -9.95
N ASN A 45 -3.80 13.31 -9.94
CA ASN A 45 -3.95 14.26 -8.82
C ASN A 45 -5.40 14.55 -8.40
N GLY A 46 -6.39 14.28 -9.26
CA GLY A 46 -7.81 14.46 -8.97
C GLY A 46 -8.49 13.26 -8.30
N ILE A 47 -7.79 12.13 -8.14
CA ILE A 47 -8.33 10.91 -7.53
C ILE A 47 -7.97 10.91 -6.03
N PRO A 48 -8.94 10.73 -5.12
CA PRO A 48 -8.68 10.52 -3.70
C PRO A 48 -7.81 9.29 -3.47
N ILE A 49 -6.78 9.40 -2.63
CA ILE A 49 -5.94 8.25 -2.26
C ILE A 49 -6.45 7.57 -1.00
N GLU A 50 -7.06 8.32 -0.10
CA GLU A 50 -7.47 7.79 1.20
C GLU A 50 -8.99 7.90 1.37
N PRO A 51 -9.63 6.93 2.04
CA PRO A 51 -9.14 5.58 2.36
C PRO A 51 -9.51 4.61 1.21
N PHE A 52 -8.54 4.22 0.38
CA PHE A 52 -8.78 3.27 -0.72
C PHE A 52 -7.62 2.28 -0.83
N SER A 53 -7.94 1.07 -1.29
CA SER A 53 -6.95 0.12 -1.77
C SER A 53 -6.69 0.33 -3.27
N PHE A 54 -5.46 0.10 -3.70
CA PHE A 54 -5.04 0.24 -5.09
C PHE A 54 -4.37 -1.04 -5.57
N ASP A 55 -4.72 -1.49 -6.77
CA ASP A 55 -3.91 -2.50 -7.45
C ASP A 55 -2.52 -1.96 -7.75
N VAL A 56 -1.49 -2.78 -7.49
CA VAL A 56 -0.13 -2.47 -7.89
C VAL A 56 0.06 -2.93 -9.35
N PRO A 57 0.31 -2.02 -10.30
CA PRO A 57 0.16 -2.31 -11.72
C PRO A 57 1.22 -3.26 -12.27
N ASP A 58 2.41 -3.26 -11.68
CA ASP A 58 3.54 -4.08 -12.12
C ASP A 58 4.58 -4.27 -11.01
N ALA A 59 5.51 -5.21 -11.24
CA ALA A 59 6.57 -5.52 -10.29
C ALA A 59 7.49 -4.32 -9.98
N GLY A 60 7.67 -3.38 -10.91
CA GLY A 60 8.45 -2.16 -10.69
C GLY A 60 7.79 -1.26 -9.65
N ALA A 61 6.47 -1.08 -9.74
CA ALA A 61 5.70 -0.36 -8.72
C ALA A 61 5.74 -1.08 -7.36
N ALA A 62 5.65 -2.41 -7.34
CA ALA A 62 5.76 -3.20 -6.10
C ALA A 62 7.15 -3.05 -5.45
N HIS A 63 8.22 -3.08 -6.25
CA HIS A 63 9.57 -2.83 -5.76
C HIS A 63 9.74 -1.41 -5.22
N ALA A 64 9.19 -0.40 -5.89
CA ALA A 64 9.25 0.98 -5.42
C ALA A 64 8.49 1.18 -4.10
N LEU A 65 7.33 0.54 -3.92
CA LEU A 65 6.62 0.54 -2.64
C LEU A 65 7.41 -0.18 -1.55
N ALA A 66 8.06 -1.30 -1.88
CA ALA A 66 8.86 -2.06 -0.92
C ALA A 66 10.03 -1.27 -0.33
N GLU A 67 10.56 -0.23 -1.01
CA GLU A 67 11.61 0.63 -0.45
C GLU A 67 11.18 1.41 0.81
N PHE A 68 9.87 1.56 1.02
CA PHE A 68 9.28 2.22 2.19
C PHE A 68 9.08 1.28 3.39
N THR A 69 9.33 -0.03 3.23
CA THR A 69 9.32 -1.00 4.33
C THR A 69 10.60 -0.89 5.17
N ASP A 70 10.56 -1.27 6.44
CA ASP A 70 11.77 -1.31 7.30
C ASP A 70 12.51 -2.65 7.24
N VAL A 71 12.01 -3.60 6.45
CA VAL A 71 12.55 -4.95 6.31
C VAL A 71 12.87 -5.23 4.84
N PRO A 72 13.87 -6.07 4.52
CA PRO A 72 14.09 -6.48 3.15
C PRO A 72 12.89 -7.30 2.64
N VAL A 73 12.33 -6.90 1.50
CA VAL A 73 11.21 -7.60 0.83
C VAL A 73 11.67 -8.16 -0.51
N THR A 74 11.28 -9.40 -0.80
CA THR A 74 11.43 -10.01 -2.12
C THR A 74 10.08 -10.01 -2.82
N ILE A 75 9.98 -9.26 -3.92
CA ILE A 75 8.77 -9.22 -4.74
C ILE A 75 8.76 -10.42 -5.67
N GLU A 76 7.68 -11.20 -5.62
CA GLU A 76 7.53 -12.42 -6.39
C GLU A 76 6.61 -12.20 -7.59
N PRO A 77 7.02 -12.57 -8.82
CA PRO A 77 6.22 -12.32 -10.03
C PRO A 77 4.93 -13.17 -10.08
N ALA A 78 4.81 -14.19 -9.23
CA ALA A 78 3.64 -15.05 -9.14
C ALA A 78 2.59 -14.55 -8.11
N ILE A 79 2.80 -13.38 -7.50
CA ILE A 79 1.91 -12.81 -6.49
C ILE A 79 1.24 -11.55 -7.05
N ASN A 80 -0.06 -11.41 -6.77
CA ASN A 80 -0.79 -10.19 -7.07
C ASN A 80 -0.61 -9.20 -5.92
N TYR A 81 0.01 -8.06 -6.19
CA TYR A 81 0.25 -7.06 -5.16
C TYR A 81 -0.83 -5.96 -5.18
N GLN A 82 -1.27 -5.56 -4.00
CA GLN A 82 -2.15 -4.42 -3.78
C GLN A 82 -1.60 -3.53 -2.67
N LEU A 83 -1.97 -2.27 -2.69
CA LEU A 83 -1.70 -1.32 -1.62
C LEU A 83 -2.96 -1.17 -0.76
N GLY A 84 -2.92 -1.65 0.47
CA GLY A 84 -3.98 -1.51 1.46
C GLY A 84 -3.82 -0.24 2.30
N CYS A 85 -4.95 0.38 2.67
CA CYS A 85 -5.02 1.53 3.57
C CYS A 85 -5.86 1.18 4.79
N TYR A 86 -5.22 1.03 5.94
CA TYR A 86 -5.86 0.66 7.19
C TYR A 86 -5.92 1.83 8.14
N ARG A 87 -6.95 1.86 8.99
CA ARG A 87 -6.94 2.72 10.16
C ARG A 87 -5.98 2.11 11.17
N ALA A 88 -4.97 2.87 11.60
CA ALA A 88 -4.19 2.47 12.76
C ALA A 88 -5.12 2.53 13.98
N GLU A 89 -5.31 1.40 14.65
CA GLU A 89 -6.03 1.39 15.92
C GLU A 89 -5.24 2.22 16.96
N PRO A 90 -5.92 3.04 17.78
CA PRO A 90 -5.28 3.94 18.75
C PRO A 90 -4.56 3.21 19.90
#